data_AF-A0AAW0UCQ5-F1
#
_entry.id   AF-A0AAW0UCQ5-F1
#
_cell.length_a   1.000
_cell.length_b   1.000
_cell.length_c   1.000
_cell.angle_alpha   90.00
_cell.angle_beta   90.00
_cell.angle_gamma   90.00
#
_symmetry.space_group_name_H-M   'P 1'
#
loop_
_entity.id
_entity.type
_entity.pdbx_description
1 polymer ?
#
loop_
_entity_poly.entity_id
_entity_poly.type
_entity_poly.pdbx_seq_one_letter_code
_entity_poly.pdbx_strand_id
1 'polypeptide(L)'
;MLSTAFLRRPARVACIYQPFFSSLHHDAALAEYTDTPQYPEIIDVSREANKRRKKEAWHQKVTNLPSVEQKMMELNMPKYFGHWSCQLRDNRPTLLTTDFCRFATRTHVEEVERLPEHYYAEVWQQAEAAAGRVAGQVEQLIDLNFNTQLNRRMQDTPSSQLRRKTQNFSIRAAPFAEWSGGGGGGAHQTSHGGCEAAH
;
A
#
# COMPACT_ATOMS: atom_id res chain seq x y z
N MET A 1 -16.59 21.77 -41.08
CA MET A 1 -17.52 20.66 -40.77
C MET A 1 -16.92 19.84 -39.66
N LEU A 2 -17.54 19.79 -38.49
CA LEU A 2 -17.72 18.64 -37.60
C LEU A 2 -18.34 19.15 -36.27
N SER A 3 -19.39 18.45 -35.87
CA SER A 3 -20.50 18.92 -35.04
C SER A 3 -20.21 18.77 -33.54
N THR A 4 -20.50 19.82 -32.77
CA THR A 4 -20.50 19.86 -31.32
C THR A 4 -21.80 19.26 -30.77
N ALA A 5 -21.79 17.98 -30.39
CA ALA A 5 -22.93 17.35 -29.73
C ALA A 5 -22.80 17.45 -28.20
N PHE A 6 -23.41 18.51 -27.67
CA PHE A 6 -23.73 18.76 -26.27
C PHE A 6 -24.66 17.63 -25.76
N LEU A 7 -24.15 16.68 -24.98
CA LEU A 7 -25.01 15.68 -24.32
C LEU A 7 -25.69 16.31 -23.11
N ARG A 8 -26.84 16.94 -23.39
CA ARG A 8 -27.85 17.34 -22.41
C ARG A 8 -28.28 16.11 -21.60
N ARG A 9 -28.20 16.21 -20.27
CA ARG A 9 -28.87 15.31 -19.34
C ARG A 9 -30.36 15.21 -19.72
N PRO A 10 -30.93 14.02 -19.97
CA PRO A 10 -32.36 13.91 -20.09
C PRO A 10 -33.01 14.25 -18.75
N ALA A 11 -34.06 15.06 -18.85
CA ALA A 11 -34.85 15.58 -17.76
C ALA A 11 -35.39 14.44 -16.87
N ARG A 12 -35.53 14.78 -15.58
CA ARG A 12 -36.33 14.05 -14.60
C ARG A 12 -37.71 13.79 -15.18
N VAL A 13 -37.96 12.57 -15.65
CA VAL A 13 -39.32 12.08 -15.89
C VAL A 13 -39.88 11.70 -14.54
N ALA A 14 -41.06 12.24 -14.26
CA ALA A 14 -41.78 12.20 -13.01
C ALA A 14 -41.86 10.78 -12.41
N CYS A 15 -41.79 10.73 -11.08
CA CYS A 15 -42.26 9.61 -10.30
C CYS A 15 -43.69 9.30 -10.73
N ILE A 16 -43.88 8.21 -11.47
CA ILE A 16 -45.18 7.55 -11.52
C ILE A 16 -45.37 6.98 -10.13
N TYR A 17 -46.23 7.67 -9.39
CA TYR A 17 -46.77 7.29 -8.10
C TYR A 17 -47.31 5.85 -8.23
N GLN A 18 -46.54 4.86 -7.80
CA GLN A 18 -47.13 3.56 -7.52
C GLN A 18 -47.93 3.74 -6.22
N PRO A 19 -49.26 3.54 -6.22
CA PRO A 19 -50.02 3.51 -4.98
C PRO A 19 -49.52 2.32 -4.17
N PHE A 20 -48.67 2.63 -3.19
CA PHE A 20 -48.41 1.79 -2.04
C PHE A 20 -49.73 1.73 -1.26
N PHE A 21 -50.13 0.52 -0.86
CA PHE A 21 -51.37 0.15 -0.15
C PHE A 21 -52.64 0.02 -0.98
N SER A 22 -52.99 -1.23 -1.34
CA SER A 22 -54.23 -1.89 -0.89
C SER A 22 -54.57 -3.13 -1.73
N SER A 23 -53.87 -4.24 -1.52
CA SER A 23 -54.45 -5.57 -1.77
C SER A 23 -53.55 -6.66 -1.21
N LEU A 24 -53.77 -7.08 0.04
CA LEU A 24 -53.33 -8.40 0.55
C LEU A 24 -53.88 -8.70 1.97
N HIS A 25 -55.14 -8.34 2.25
CA HIS A 25 -55.79 -8.76 3.50
C HIS A 25 -57.12 -9.48 3.29
N HIS A 26 -57.49 -9.84 2.05
CA HIS A 26 -58.73 -10.61 1.84
C HIS A 26 -58.51 -12.13 1.78
N ASP A 27 -57.33 -12.60 1.37
CA ASP A 27 -57.05 -14.05 1.26
C ASP A 27 -56.57 -14.68 2.57
N ALA A 28 -56.24 -13.88 3.60
CA ALA A 28 -55.77 -14.39 4.89
C ALA A 28 -56.91 -14.91 5.80
N ALA A 29 -58.15 -14.45 5.60
CA ALA A 29 -59.28 -14.74 6.48
C ALA A 29 -59.82 -16.19 6.36
N LEU A 30 -59.41 -16.96 5.34
CA LEU A 30 -59.87 -18.34 5.14
C LEU A 30 -58.89 -19.41 5.67
N ALA A 31 -57.70 -19.02 6.14
CA ALA A 31 -56.66 -19.94 6.62
C ALA A 31 -56.35 -19.78 8.13
N GLU A 32 -57.22 -19.10 8.88
CA GLU A 32 -56.91 -18.51 10.19
C GLU A 32 -57.11 -19.46 11.39
N TYR A 33 -57.63 -20.68 11.20
CA TYR A 33 -57.87 -21.63 12.28
C TYR A 33 -56.96 -22.86 12.15
N THR A 34 -55.77 -22.78 12.74
CA THR A 34 -54.92 -23.94 13.03
C THR A 34 -55.02 -24.29 14.52
N ASP A 35 -55.19 -25.57 14.85
CA ASP A 35 -55.36 -26.05 16.25
C ASP A 35 -54.21 -25.66 17.18
N THR A 36 -53.04 -25.35 16.62
CA THR A 36 -51.87 -24.83 17.34
C THR A 36 -51.45 -23.46 16.79
N PRO A 37 -51.43 -22.39 17.62
CA PRO A 37 -51.00 -21.07 17.17
C PRO A 37 -49.50 -21.08 16.82
N GLN A 38 -49.16 -20.65 15.60
CA GLN A 38 -47.77 -20.46 15.17
C GLN A 38 -47.41 -18.98 15.28
N TYR A 39 -46.74 -18.61 16.38
CA TYR A 39 -46.25 -17.25 16.55
C TYR A 39 -44.94 -17.03 15.77
N PRO A 40 -44.74 -15.85 15.16
CA PRO A 40 -43.45 -15.49 14.61
C PRO A 40 -42.40 -15.32 15.72
N GLU A 41 -41.13 -15.48 15.36
CA GLU A 41 -40.02 -15.24 16.29
C GLU A 41 -40.01 -13.78 16.77
N ILE A 42 -39.67 -13.58 18.05
CA ILE A 42 -39.51 -12.25 18.62
C ILE A 42 -38.20 -11.66 18.10
N ILE A 43 -38.31 -10.71 17.17
CA ILE A 43 -37.16 -10.07 16.53
C ILE A 43 -36.98 -8.66 17.10
N ASP A 44 -35.77 -8.35 17.57
CA ASP A 44 -35.40 -6.98 17.93
C ASP A 44 -35.30 -6.11 16.66
N VAL A 45 -36.16 -5.08 16.60
CA VAL A 45 -36.27 -4.11 15.51
C VAL A 45 -35.36 -2.90 15.68
N SER A 46 -34.57 -2.84 16.77
CA SER A 46 -33.58 -1.79 16.98
C SER A 46 -32.62 -1.68 15.80
N ARG A 47 -32.12 -0.47 15.54
CA ARG A 47 -31.16 -0.22 14.45
C ARG A 47 -29.89 -1.05 14.61
N GLU A 48 -29.44 -1.24 15.85
CA GLU A 48 -28.26 -2.02 16.18
C GLU A 48 -28.46 -3.51 15.91
N ALA A 49 -29.60 -4.08 16.34
CA ALA A 49 -29.94 -5.46 16.05
C ALA A 49 -30.11 -5.71 14.55
N ASN A 50 -30.72 -4.78 13.82
CA ASN A 50 -30.81 -4.85 12.36
C ASN A 50 -29.42 -4.87 11.69
N LYS A 51 -28.48 -4.03 12.16
CA LYS A 51 -27.10 -4.00 11.64
C LYS A 51 -26.36 -5.30 11.95
N ARG A 52 -26.55 -5.85 13.16
CA ARG A 52 -25.96 -7.12 13.59
C ARG A 52 -26.48 -8.28 12.74
N ARG A 53 -27.80 -8.42 12.56
CA ARG A 53 -28.42 -9.46 11.73
C ARG A 53 -27.94 -9.42 10.28
N LYS A 54 -27.81 -8.23 9.69
CA LYS A 54 -27.23 -8.08 8.33
C LYS A 54 -25.78 -8.57 8.27
N LYS A 55 -24.97 -8.28 9.29
CA LYS A 55 -23.58 -8.75 9.38
C LYS A 55 -23.52 -10.27 9.55
N GLU A 56 -24.37 -10.83 10.39
CA GLU A 56 -24.49 -12.29 10.61
C GLU A 56 -24.91 -13.02 9.34
N ALA A 57 -25.94 -12.51 8.65
CA ALA A 57 -26.38 -13.06 7.36
C ALA A 57 -25.25 -13.04 6.31
N TRP A 58 -24.47 -11.95 6.26
CA TRP A 58 -23.29 -11.89 5.38
C TRP A 58 -22.19 -12.88 5.80
N HIS A 59 -21.90 -13.05 7.09
CA HIS A 59 -20.96 -14.07 7.57
C HIS A 59 -21.41 -15.49 7.20
N GLN A 60 -22.70 -15.81 7.37
CA GLN A 60 -23.26 -17.10 6.98
C GLN A 60 -23.14 -17.33 5.47
N LYS A 61 -23.46 -16.30 4.66
CA LYS A 61 -23.27 -16.33 3.21
C LYS A 61 -21.83 -16.70 2.85
N VAL A 62 -20.84 -16.01 3.43
CA VAL A 62 -19.40 -16.27 3.16
C VAL A 62 -18.99 -17.67 3.64
N THR A 63 -19.49 -18.12 4.79
CA THR A 63 -19.16 -19.44 5.35
C THR A 63 -19.67 -20.57 4.46
N ASN A 64 -20.88 -20.42 3.91
CA ASN A 64 -21.54 -21.41 3.07
C ASN A 64 -20.97 -21.51 1.64
N LEU A 65 -20.04 -20.63 1.24
CA LEU A 65 -19.40 -20.73 -0.06
C LEU A 65 -18.52 -21.99 -0.16
N PRO A 66 -18.58 -22.75 -1.27
CA PRO A 66 -17.86 -24.03 -1.41
C PRO A 66 -16.35 -23.88 -1.59
N SER A 67 -15.88 -22.82 -2.26
CA SER A 67 -14.46 -22.67 -2.64
C SER A 67 -13.77 -21.53 -1.90
N VAL A 68 -12.44 -21.63 -1.78
CA VAL A 68 -11.61 -20.59 -1.14
C VAL A 68 -11.61 -19.33 -1.99
N GLU A 69 -11.55 -19.45 -3.31
CA GLU A 69 -11.53 -18.33 -4.25
C GLU A 69 -12.83 -17.53 -4.11
N GLN A 70 -14.00 -18.20 -4.10
CA GLN A 70 -15.27 -17.52 -3.93
C GLN A 70 -15.34 -16.74 -2.60
N LYS A 71 -14.78 -17.30 -1.51
CA LYS A 71 -14.67 -16.61 -0.23
C LYS A 71 -13.78 -15.38 -0.32
N MET A 72 -12.61 -15.50 -0.96
CA MET A 72 -11.69 -14.38 -1.16
C MET A 72 -12.32 -13.27 -2.00
N MET A 73 -13.06 -13.62 -3.06
CA MET A 73 -13.80 -12.64 -3.85
C MET A 73 -14.86 -11.94 -2.98
N GLU A 74 -15.80 -12.66 -2.37
CA GLU A 74 -16.89 -12.06 -1.59
C GLU A 74 -16.37 -11.17 -0.43
N LEU A 75 -15.27 -11.55 0.22
CA LEU A 75 -14.63 -10.73 1.27
C LEU A 75 -14.08 -9.40 0.72
N ASN A 76 -13.52 -9.41 -0.50
CA ASN A 76 -12.88 -8.26 -1.11
C ASN A 76 -13.85 -7.40 -1.95
N MET A 77 -14.96 -7.96 -2.44
CA MET A 77 -15.92 -7.29 -3.32
C MET A 77 -16.45 -5.94 -2.79
N PRO A 78 -16.85 -5.78 -1.52
CA PRO A 78 -17.34 -4.50 -1.00
C PRO A 78 -16.31 -3.37 -1.03
N LYS A 79 -15.02 -3.72 -1.16
CA LYS A 79 -13.88 -2.80 -1.14
C LYS A 79 -13.11 -2.80 -2.46
N TYR A 80 -13.69 -3.33 -3.53
CA TYR A 80 -12.94 -3.61 -4.77
C TYR A 80 -12.24 -2.37 -5.36
N PHE A 81 -12.84 -1.17 -5.29
CA PHE A 81 -12.18 0.09 -5.70
C PHE A 81 -12.57 1.28 -4.83
N GLY A 82 -11.66 2.28 -4.75
CA GLY A 82 -11.96 3.60 -4.19
C GLY A 82 -12.09 3.68 -2.67
N HIS A 83 -11.67 2.64 -1.94
CA HIS A 83 -11.66 2.66 -0.48
C HIS A 83 -10.32 3.20 0.06
N TRP A 84 -10.38 3.97 1.14
CA TRP A 84 -9.17 4.38 1.84
C TRP A 84 -8.55 3.17 2.54
N SER A 85 -7.25 2.95 2.32
CA SER A 85 -6.47 1.90 2.98
C SER A 85 -5.17 2.47 3.52
N CYS A 86 -4.81 2.08 4.74
CA CYS A 86 -3.50 2.33 5.30
C CYS A 86 -2.54 1.27 4.73
N GLN A 87 -1.59 1.69 3.90
CA GLN A 87 -0.59 0.79 3.31
C GLN A 87 0.58 0.62 4.27
N LEU A 88 0.68 -0.55 4.90
CA LEU A 88 1.87 -0.94 5.64
C LEU A 88 2.96 -1.36 4.64
N ARG A 89 4.15 -0.77 4.73
CA ARG A 89 5.29 -1.06 3.84
C ARG A 89 6.51 -1.43 4.66
N ASP A 90 7.08 -2.60 4.40
CA ASP A 90 8.23 -3.11 5.16
C ASP A 90 9.48 -2.24 4.97
N ASN A 91 9.68 -1.70 3.77
CA ASN A 91 10.88 -0.94 3.42
C ASN A 91 10.86 0.52 3.91
N ARG A 92 9.83 0.94 4.67
CA ARG A 92 9.67 2.31 5.14
C ARG A 92 9.29 2.33 6.61
N PRO A 93 10.27 2.14 7.51
CA PRO A 93 10.01 2.24 8.94
C PRO A 93 9.56 3.67 9.26
N THR A 94 8.43 3.76 9.95
CA THR A 94 7.94 4.94 10.65
C THR A 94 8.42 4.94 12.11
N LEU A 95 8.29 6.10 12.78
CA LEU A 95 8.79 6.34 14.14
C LEU A 95 8.28 5.34 15.21
N LEU A 96 7.18 4.60 14.96
CA LEU A 96 6.58 3.63 15.90
C LEU A 96 6.15 2.33 15.22
N THR A 97 6.90 1.89 14.21
CA THR A 97 6.47 0.76 13.36
C THR A 97 6.23 -0.51 14.15
N THR A 98 7.11 -0.86 15.09
CA THR A 98 7.00 -2.12 15.84
C THR A 98 5.73 -2.15 16.70
N ASP A 99 5.46 -1.09 17.46
CA ASP A 99 4.27 -1.03 18.34
C ASP A 99 2.97 -0.92 17.54
N PHE A 100 2.98 -0.16 16.45
CA PHE A 100 1.85 -0.11 15.54
C PHE A 100 1.57 -1.49 14.92
N CYS A 101 2.61 -2.20 14.47
CA CYS A 101 2.47 -3.55 13.92
C CYS A 101 1.95 -4.54 14.97
N ARG A 102 2.46 -4.50 16.20
CA ARG A 102 1.97 -5.30 17.33
C ARG A 102 0.48 -5.07 17.56
N PHE A 103 0.06 -3.80 17.65
CA PHE A 103 -1.34 -3.42 17.82
C PHE A 103 -2.22 -3.84 16.63
N ALA A 104 -1.79 -3.58 15.41
CA ALA A 104 -2.56 -3.83 14.19
C ALA A 104 -2.75 -5.34 13.94
N THR A 105 -1.71 -6.14 14.15
CA THR A 105 -1.76 -7.60 13.98
C THR A 105 -2.24 -8.33 15.22
N ARG A 106 -2.38 -7.62 16.35
CA ARG A 106 -2.68 -8.19 17.68
C ARG A 106 -1.67 -9.26 18.08
N THR A 107 -0.39 -8.99 17.82
CA THR A 107 0.71 -9.89 18.15
C THR A 107 1.47 -9.37 19.36
N HIS A 108 2.02 -10.31 20.13
CA HIS A 108 2.96 -10.05 21.21
C HIS A 108 4.35 -10.44 20.72
N VAL A 109 5.33 -9.55 20.88
CA VAL A 109 6.72 -9.83 20.53
C VAL A 109 7.46 -10.12 21.82
N GLU A 110 8.00 -11.32 21.92
CA GLU A 110 8.80 -11.74 23.07
C GLU A 110 10.27 -11.42 22.82
N GLU A 111 10.86 -10.64 23.72
CA GLU A 111 12.29 -10.36 23.72
C GLU A 111 13.02 -11.51 24.43
N VAL A 112 13.24 -12.60 23.71
CA VAL A 112 13.94 -13.78 24.22
C VAL A 112 15.37 -13.80 23.69
N GLU A 113 16.33 -14.12 24.55
CA GLU A 113 17.75 -14.24 24.17
C GLU A 113 17.99 -15.39 23.19
N ARG A 114 17.14 -16.42 23.24
CA ARG A 114 17.21 -17.61 22.37
C ARG A 114 15.86 -17.87 21.71
N LEU A 115 15.91 -18.43 20.51
CA LEU A 115 14.72 -18.89 19.79
C LEU A 115 14.05 -20.06 20.57
N PRO A 116 12.74 -20.30 20.38
CA PRO A 116 12.03 -21.39 21.04
C PRO A 116 12.67 -22.76 20.80
N GLU A 117 13.20 -23.39 21.86
CA GLU A 117 14.03 -24.59 21.79
C GLU A 117 13.27 -25.82 21.26
N HIS A 118 11.99 -25.94 21.61
CA HIS A 118 11.14 -27.06 21.19
C HIS A 118 10.91 -27.14 19.68
N TYR A 119 10.95 -26.01 18.96
CA TYR A 119 10.67 -26.00 17.53
C TYR A 119 11.81 -26.61 16.70
N TYR A 120 13.04 -26.58 17.22
CA TYR A 120 14.25 -26.96 16.48
C TYR A 120 14.92 -28.25 16.97
N ALA A 121 14.36 -28.92 17.99
CA ALA A 121 14.97 -30.08 18.63
C ALA A 121 15.30 -31.22 17.63
N GLU A 122 14.42 -31.46 16.65
CA GLU A 122 14.59 -32.53 15.66
C GLU A 122 15.59 -32.19 14.56
N VAL A 123 15.76 -30.91 14.25
CA VAL A 123 16.51 -30.43 13.08
C VAL A 123 17.90 -29.91 13.46
N TRP A 124 18.17 -29.71 14.75
CA TRP A 124 19.40 -29.07 15.24
C TRP A 124 20.68 -29.68 14.65
N GLN A 125 20.83 -31.00 14.73
CA GLN A 125 22.04 -31.68 14.24
C GLN A 125 22.22 -31.54 12.72
N GLN A 126 21.12 -31.56 11.97
CA GLN A 126 21.16 -31.38 10.52
C GLN A 126 21.48 -29.93 10.15
N ALA A 127 20.94 -28.97 10.90
CA ALA A 127 21.23 -27.56 10.74
C ALA A 127 22.71 -27.25 11.02
N GLU A 128 23.30 -27.86 12.04
CA GLU A 128 24.71 -27.69 12.38
C GLU A 128 25.64 -28.28 11.30
N ALA A 129 25.33 -29.47 10.80
CA ALA A 129 26.03 -30.07 9.66
C ALA A 129 25.87 -29.25 8.36
N ALA A 130 24.70 -28.65 8.13
CA ALA A 130 24.47 -27.75 7.01
C ALA A 130 25.23 -26.43 7.17
N ALA A 131 25.25 -25.84 8.37
CA ALA A 131 25.98 -24.63 8.67
C ALA A 131 27.47 -24.80 8.42
N GLY A 132 28.07 -25.91 8.87
CA GLY A 132 29.48 -26.21 8.61
C GLY A 132 29.83 -26.32 7.12
N ARG A 133 28.91 -26.84 6.29
CA ARG A 133 29.12 -26.93 4.83
C ARG A 133 29.02 -25.57 4.14
N VAL A 134 28.13 -24.70 4.60
CA VAL A 134 27.79 -23.45 3.92
C VAL A 134 28.60 -22.26 4.43
N ALA A 135 29.15 -22.32 5.65
CA ALA A 135 29.90 -21.23 6.28
C ALA A 135 31.00 -20.64 5.37
N GLY A 136 31.88 -21.47 4.82
CA GLY A 136 32.96 -20.99 3.95
C GLY A 136 32.47 -20.36 2.65
N GLN A 137 31.32 -20.80 2.12
CA GLN A 137 30.72 -20.18 0.93
C GLN A 137 30.14 -18.80 1.26
N VAL A 138 29.54 -18.65 2.44
CA VAL A 138 28.99 -17.36 2.90
C VAL A 138 30.11 -16.36 3.14
N GLU A 139 31.21 -16.76 3.77
CA GLU A 139 32.38 -15.90 3.98
C GLU A 139 32.93 -15.37 2.65
N GLN A 140 33.13 -16.25 1.67
CA GLN A 140 33.58 -15.86 0.33
C GLN A 140 32.62 -14.88 -0.35
N LEU A 141 31.30 -15.07 -0.19
CA LEU A 141 30.30 -14.16 -0.74
C LEU A 141 30.27 -12.81 -0.03
N ILE A 142 30.50 -12.78 1.29
CA ILE A 142 30.63 -11.55 2.06
C ILE A 142 31.86 -10.78 1.57
N ASP A 143 33.02 -11.45 1.48
CA ASP A 143 34.27 -10.84 1.02
C ASP A 143 34.15 -10.28 -0.39
N LEU A 144 33.57 -11.07 -1.31
CA LEU A 144 33.35 -10.64 -2.69
C LEU A 144 32.44 -9.41 -2.75
N ASN A 145 31.31 -9.41 -2.04
CA ASN A 145 30.38 -8.29 -2.04
C ASN A 145 30.98 -7.04 -1.38
N PHE A 146 31.70 -7.22 -0.28
CA PHE A 146 32.34 -6.11 0.42
C PHE A 146 33.43 -5.47 -0.44
N ASN A 147 34.33 -6.28 -1.01
CA ASN A 147 35.42 -5.80 -1.86
C ASN A 147 34.91 -5.16 -3.16
N THR A 148 33.89 -5.74 -3.79
CA THR A 148 33.29 -5.14 -5.00
C THR A 148 32.64 -3.79 -4.70
N GLN A 149 31.97 -3.63 -3.55
CA GLN A 149 31.40 -2.35 -3.14
C GLN A 149 32.48 -1.31 -2.80
N LEU A 150 33.55 -1.70 -2.09
CA LEU A 150 34.67 -0.81 -1.82
C LEU A 150 35.34 -0.33 -3.10
N ASN A 151 35.62 -1.25 -4.02
CA ASN A 151 36.24 -0.93 -5.31
C ASN A 151 35.39 0.05 -6.14
N ARG A 152 34.05 -0.07 -6.12
CA ARG A 152 33.16 0.90 -6.78
C ARG A 152 33.26 2.29 -6.13
N ARG A 153 33.19 2.37 -4.80
CA ARG A 153 33.31 3.65 -4.07
C ARG A 153 34.66 4.34 -4.31
N MET A 154 35.75 3.58 -4.39
CA MET A 154 37.07 4.14 -4.70
C MET A 154 37.16 4.68 -6.13
N GLN A 155 36.54 4.01 -7.10
CA GLN A 155 36.49 4.48 -8.49
C GLN A 155 35.67 5.76 -8.65
N ASP A 156 34.67 6.00 -7.80
CA ASP A 156 33.80 7.17 -7.83
C ASP A 156 34.38 8.43 -7.14
N THR A 157 35.59 8.36 -6.57
CA THR A 157 36.23 9.56 -5.97
C THR A 157 36.57 10.62 -7.03
N PRO A 158 36.36 11.93 -6.76
CA PRO A 158 36.51 13.01 -7.75
C PRO A 158 37.93 13.18 -8.30
N SER A 159 38.95 12.66 -7.60
CA SER A 159 40.35 12.61 -8.06
C SER A 159 40.55 11.67 -9.27
N SER A 160 39.74 10.61 -9.41
CA SER A 160 39.74 9.75 -10.61
C SER A 160 39.05 10.42 -11.82
N GLN A 161 38.06 11.28 -11.56
CA GLN A 161 37.38 12.08 -12.58
C GLN A 161 38.22 13.25 -13.09
N LEU A 162 39.06 13.85 -12.24
CA LEU A 162 39.98 14.90 -12.64
C LEU A 162 41.01 14.40 -13.67
N ARG A 163 41.46 13.14 -13.54
CA ARG A 163 42.42 12.50 -14.46
C ARG A 163 41.82 12.21 -15.84
N ARG A 164 40.50 11.99 -15.94
CA ARG A 164 39.80 11.86 -17.23
C ARG A 164 39.53 13.21 -17.90
N LYS A 165 39.33 14.27 -17.11
CA LYS A 165 39.16 15.64 -17.65
C LYS A 165 40.47 16.26 -18.15
N THR A 166 41.60 15.99 -17.50
CA THR A 166 42.91 16.53 -17.91
C THR A 166 43.50 15.83 -19.14
N GLN A 167 43.15 14.57 -19.42
CA GLN A 167 43.54 13.90 -20.66
C GLN A 167 42.78 14.38 -21.90
N ASN A 168 41.57 14.95 -21.73
CA ASN A 168 40.80 15.51 -22.84
C ASN A 168 41.10 17.00 -23.10
N PHE A 169 41.87 17.66 -22.22
CA PHE A 169 42.20 19.08 -22.34
C PHE A 169 43.59 19.37 -22.94
N SER A 170 44.42 18.36 -23.21
CA SER A 170 45.79 18.56 -23.73
C SER A 170 45.92 18.53 -25.25
N ILE A 171 44.83 18.50 -26.02
CA ILE A 171 44.88 18.57 -27.48
C ILE A 171 43.94 19.67 -27.97
N ARG A 172 44.45 20.91 -27.94
CA ARG A 172 44.19 22.01 -28.90
C ARG A 172 44.78 23.29 -28.31
N ALA A 173 46.10 23.42 -28.36
CA ALA A 173 46.72 24.74 -28.42
C ALA A 173 46.36 25.32 -29.79
N ALA A 174 45.26 26.07 -29.86
CA ALA A 174 45.01 26.95 -31.00
C ALA A 174 45.86 28.22 -30.81
N PRO A 175 46.57 28.69 -31.85
CA PRO A 175 47.40 29.87 -31.74
C PRO A 175 46.55 31.12 -31.56
N PHE A 176 47.10 32.00 -30.74
CA PHE A 176 46.70 33.38 -30.46
C PHE A 176 46.33 34.13 -31.76
N ALA A 177 45.05 34.50 -31.88
CA ALA A 177 44.58 35.44 -32.89
C ALA A 177 44.22 36.76 -32.18
N GLU A 178 44.99 37.79 -32.48
CA GLU A 178 44.64 39.19 -32.23
C GLU A 178 43.27 39.49 -32.82
N TRP A 179 42.35 40.01 -32.00
CA TRP A 179 41.36 40.94 -32.52
C TRP A 179 40.93 41.96 -31.46
N SER A 180 41.30 43.20 -31.77
CA SER A 180 40.89 44.46 -31.18
C SER A 180 39.37 44.67 -31.25
N GLY A 181 38.77 45.20 -30.18
CA GLY A 181 37.46 45.86 -30.30
C GLY A 181 36.64 45.95 -29.02
N GLY A 182 36.72 47.12 -28.37
CA GLY A 182 35.59 47.91 -27.87
C GLY A 182 34.48 47.27 -27.03
N GLY A 183 34.35 47.75 -25.79
CA GLY A 183 33.13 47.69 -24.98
C GLY A 183 33.48 47.94 -23.50
N GLY A 184 33.04 48.99 -22.81
CA GLY A 184 31.83 49.78 -22.99
C GLY A 184 30.73 49.29 -22.04
N GLY A 185 30.79 49.71 -20.77
CA GLY A 185 29.64 49.94 -19.90
C GLY A 185 28.92 48.73 -19.28
N GLY A 186 28.59 48.84 -17.98
CA GLY A 186 27.47 48.10 -17.40
C GLY A 186 27.73 47.51 -16.02
N ALA A 187 27.76 48.35 -14.99
CA ALA A 187 27.58 47.92 -13.61
C ALA A 187 26.14 47.43 -13.40
N HIS A 188 25.95 46.28 -12.77
CA HIS A 188 24.69 45.95 -12.10
C HIS A 188 24.96 45.18 -10.81
N GLN A 189 24.70 45.88 -9.70
CA GLN A 189 24.46 45.33 -8.37
C GLN A 189 23.01 44.80 -8.30
N THR A 190 22.80 43.73 -7.55
CA THR A 190 21.61 43.45 -6.70
C THR A 190 21.91 42.21 -5.85
N SER A 191 22.25 42.36 -4.58
CA SER A 191 21.37 42.44 -3.39
C SER A 191 20.78 41.09 -2.96
N HIS A 192 21.41 40.50 -1.95
CA HIS A 192 20.87 39.43 -1.11
C HIS A 192 19.67 39.94 -0.30
N GLY A 193 18.53 39.24 -0.40
CA GLY A 193 17.38 39.41 0.50
C GLY A 193 17.18 38.14 1.33
N GLY A 194 17.44 38.23 2.63
CA GLY A 194 16.97 37.27 3.63
C GLY A 194 15.51 37.55 4.00
N CYS A 195 14.75 36.51 4.31
CA CYS A 195 13.43 36.64 4.91
C CYS A 195 13.40 35.88 6.23
N GLU A 196 13.02 36.64 7.25
CA GLU A 196 12.81 36.29 8.64
C GLU A 196 11.67 35.27 8.84
N ALA A 197 11.80 34.53 9.93
CA ALA A 197 10.78 33.72 10.55
C ALA A 197 9.69 34.59 11.18
N ALA A 198 8.44 34.18 11.02
CA ALA A 198 7.31 34.67 11.79
C ALA A 198 6.65 33.49 12.51
N HIS A 199 6.57 33.64 13.83
CA HIS A 199 5.60 33.13 14.82
C HIS A 199 4.96 31.75 14.65
#